data_AF-A0A353V5U6-F1
#
_entry.id   AF-A0A353V5U6-F1
#
_cell.length_a   1.000
_cell.length_b   1.000
_cell.length_c   1.000
_cell.angle_alpha   90.00
_cell.angle_beta   90.00
_cell.angle_gamma   90.00
#
_symmetry.space_group_name_H-M   'P 1'
#
loop_
_entity.id
_entity.type
_entity.pdbx_description
1 polymer ?
#
loop_
_entity_poly.entity_id
_entity_poly.type
_entity_poly.pdbx_seq_one_letter_code
_entity_poly.pdbx_strand_id
1 'polypeptide(L)'
;LVVGPAAWRFGWRRDDWDRLASAVVAGHILECGAQCTGGNYAFFQEVPTYTAIGFPLAELEEDGTFVVTKHPGTGGLVSVGTITAQLLYEIDAPRYANPDATARFDTIRLEPAGPDRVRVSGVRGEPPPATTKLCLNYLGGYRNGVTFVLAGLDVVGKAKLIEDTFWPAVGGRERFAETAVSLVRSEREDPETNEAAFASLKLTVKDPDPKKVGRAFSNKAIEMALAHYPGFHLTAPPQEESPYAVYWPALVPAELVEQVVHLEGEAVPVAPVLPPAAWAGVDVPALALPPVPAGPTARAPLGRLFGARSGDKGGNANLGVWARRPDAYAWLVAAVTPERLRQLLPECRGLAVERHLLPNLLAVNFVLRGLLGDGVSSSTRSDPQAKSLGEYFRARWTEIPQALLS
;
A
#
# COMPACT_ATOMS: atom_id res chain seq x y z
N LEU A 1 -9.38 -7.55 16.53
CA LEU A 1 -8.50 -6.87 17.50
C LEU A 1 -9.30 -6.03 18.51
N VAL A 2 -10.04 -5.02 18.06
CA VAL A 2 -10.65 -4.02 18.97
C VAL A 2 -12.17 -4.16 19.15
N VAL A 3 -12.92 -4.45 18.09
CA VAL A 3 -14.40 -4.47 18.08
C VAL A 3 -15.00 -5.36 19.18
N GLY A 4 -14.63 -6.65 19.21
CA GLY A 4 -15.14 -7.60 20.21
C GLY A 4 -14.89 -7.18 21.66
N PRO A 5 -13.61 -6.93 22.06
CA PRO A 5 -13.31 -6.47 23.42
C PRO A 5 -14.02 -5.16 23.81
N ALA A 6 -14.12 -4.19 22.91
CA ALA A 6 -14.79 -2.92 23.17
C ALA A 6 -16.31 -3.12 23.38
N ALA A 7 -16.95 -3.86 22.48
CA ALA A 7 -18.37 -4.16 22.57
C ALA A 7 -18.70 -4.92 23.87
N TRP A 8 -17.87 -5.89 24.26
CA TRP A 8 -18.03 -6.60 25.54
C TRP A 8 -17.86 -5.67 26.75
N ARG A 9 -16.82 -4.82 26.75
CA ARG A 9 -16.51 -3.93 27.88
C ARG A 9 -17.58 -2.88 28.13
N PHE A 10 -18.18 -2.35 27.07
CA PHE A 10 -19.15 -1.24 27.12
C PHE A 10 -20.60 -1.69 26.87
N GLY A 11 -20.84 -2.98 26.66
CA GLY A 11 -22.18 -3.51 26.42
C GLY A 11 -22.83 -3.03 25.13
N TRP A 12 -22.04 -2.72 24.10
CA TRP A 12 -22.56 -2.25 22.82
C TRP A 12 -23.36 -3.32 22.10
N ARG A 13 -24.45 -2.91 21.48
CA ARG A 13 -25.29 -3.79 20.67
C ARG A 13 -24.69 -3.99 19.28
N ARG A 14 -25.10 -5.06 18.60
CA ARG A 14 -24.68 -5.36 17.22
C ARG A 14 -25.16 -4.34 16.19
N ASP A 15 -26.13 -3.50 16.55
CA ASP A 15 -26.65 -2.39 15.75
C ASP A 15 -26.19 -1.00 16.23
N ASP A 16 -25.27 -0.93 17.20
CA ASP A 16 -24.61 0.32 17.60
C ASP A 16 -23.52 0.72 16.56
N TRP A 17 -23.90 0.90 15.29
CA TRP A 17 -22.96 0.98 14.17
C TRP A 17 -21.92 2.08 14.31
N ASP A 18 -22.27 3.26 14.85
CA ASP A 18 -21.31 4.35 15.07
C ASP A 18 -20.18 3.92 16.01
N ARG A 19 -20.51 3.21 17.11
CA ARG A 19 -19.53 2.72 18.09
C ARG A 19 -18.70 1.56 17.55
N LEU A 20 -19.34 0.63 16.85
CA LEU A 20 -18.66 -0.48 16.17
C LEU A 20 -17.70 0.02 15.09
N ALA A 21 -18.13 0.99 14.27
CA ALA A 21 -17.30 1.65 13.28
C ALA A 21 -16.11 2.38 13.92
N SER A 22 -16.30 3.04 15.05
CA SER A 22 -15.20 3.66 15.78
C SER A 22 -14.17 2.63 16.26
N ALA A 23 -14.62 1.47 16.77
CA ALA A 23 -13.71 0.39 17.11
C ALA A 23 -13.02 -0.26 15.89
N VAL A 24 -13.68 -0.31 14.73
CA VAL A 24 -13.03 -0.69 13.46
C VAL A 24 -11.91 0.28 13.11
N VAL A 25 -12.16 1.59 13.19
CA VAL A 25 -11.14 2.63 12.94
C VAL A 25 -10.00 2.55 13.95
N ALA A 26 -10.29 2.34 15.24
CA ALA A 26 -9.26 2.09 16.24
C ALA A 26 -8.42 0.86 15.89
N GLY A 27 -9.05 -0.24 15.47
CA GLY A 27 -8.37 -1.43 14.98
C GLY A 27 -7.45 -1.16 13.80
N HIS A 28 -7.94 -0.41 12.80
CA HIS A 28 -7.18 0.01 11.62
C HIS A 28 -5.97 0.90 11.99
N ILE A 29 -6.08 1.72 13.03
CA ILE A 29 -4.94 2.53 13.49
C ILE A 29 -3.91 1.68 14.24
N LEU A 30 -4.35 0.73 15.06
CA LEU A 30 -3.45 -0.11 15.86
C LEU A 30 -2.80 -1.24 15.06
N GLU A 31 -3.41 -1.67 13.97
CA GLU A 31 -2.85 -2.72 13.11
C GLU A 31 -1.57 -2.26 12.41
N CYS A 32 -0.78 -3.22 11.93
CA CYS A 32 0.59 -3.00 11.44
C CYS A 32 1.58 -2.41 12.47
N GLY A 33 1.20 -2.33 13.76
CA GLY A 33 2.09 -2.04 14.88
C GLY A 33 2.61 -0.61 14.86
N ALA A 34 3.91 -0.43 14.65
CA ALA A 34 4.60 0.85 14.83
C ALA A 34 4.26 1.94 13.78
N GLN A 35 3.37 1.71 12.82
CA GLN A 35 3.12 2.67 11.73
C GLN A 35 2.51 3.99 12.25
N CYS A 36 1.47 3.91 13.09
CA CYS A 36 0.86 5.09 13.67
C CYS A 36 1.72 5.74 14.79
N THR A 37 2.83 5.09 15.18
CA THR A 37 3.84 5.61 16.12
C THR A 37 5.14 6.04 15.40
N GLY A 38 5.08 6.33 14.10
CA GLY A 38 6.17 6.95 13.33
C GLY A 38 6.86 6.00 12.33
N GLY A 39 6.57 4.71 12.37
CA GLY A 39 7.08 3.74 11.41
C GLY A 39 6.56 4.00 9.98
N ASN A 40 7.45 3.99 8.99
CA ASN A 40 7.13 4.29 7.58
C ASN A 40 6.43 5.64 7.36
N TYR A 41 6.61 6.60 8.27
CA TYR A 41 6.01 7.92 8.16
C TYR A 41 6.74 8.79 7.13
N ALA A 42 5.98 9.46 6.28
CA ALA A 42 6.48 10.28 5.19
C ALA A 42 7.43 11.41 5.64
N PHE A 43 7.15 12.00 6.81
CA PHE A 43 7.98 13.04 7.41
C PHE A 43 8.86 12.44 8.50
N PHE A 44 9.66 11.45 8.11
CA PHE A 44 10.46 10.61 9.01
C PHE A 44 11.40 11.42 9.92
N GLN A 45 11.77 12.64 9.52
CA GLN A 45 12.61 13.57 10.28
C GLN A 45 11.88 14.17 11.49
N GLU A 46 10.54 14.13 11.52
CA GLU A 46 9.75 14.57 12.67
C GLU A 46 9.80 13.54 13.82
N VAL A 47 10.16 12.29 13.52
CA VAL A 47 10.24 11.20 14.51
C VAL A 47 11.52 11.37 15.33
N PRO A 48 11.44 11.61 16.66
CA PRO A 48 12.61 11.93 17.48
C PRO A 48 13.67 10.82 17.53
N THR A 49 13.23 9.56 17.55
CA THR A 49 14.11 8.39 17.56
C THR A 49 13.41 7.16 17.00
N TYR A 50 14.14 6.38 16.22
CA TYR A 50 13.72 5.06 15.72
C TYR A 50 14.18 3.91 16.61
N THR A 51 14.97 4.19 17.65
CA THR A 51 15.39 3.18 18.62
C THR A 51 14.20 2.83 19.51
N ALA A 52 13.86 1.54 19.57
CA ALA A 52 12.79 1.01 20.41
C ALA A 52 11.44 1.75 20.24
N ILE A 53 10.98 1.90 18.99
CA ILE A 53 9.65 2.47 18.71
C ILE A 53 8.57 1.67 19.45
N GLY A 54 7.78 2.38 20.26
CA GLY A 54 6.68 1.77 21.01
C GLY A 54 5.54 1.35 20.09
N PHE A 55 4.93 0.21 20.39
CA PHE A 55 3.67 -0.15 19.75
C PHE A 55 2.53 0.72 20.29
N PRO A 56 1.52 1.01 19.45
CA PRO A 56 0.44 1.89 19.83
C PRO A 56 -0.53 1.19 20.79
N LEU A 57 -1.25 2.01 21.56
CA LEU A 57 -2.41 1.62 22.32
C LEU A 57 -3.54 2.63 22.07
N ALA A 58 -4.78 2.18 22.21
CA ALA A 58 -5.96 3.03 22.14
C ALA A 58 -6.73 3.00 23.47
N GLU A 59 -6.98 4.17 24.03
CA GLU A 59 -7.81 4.37 25.21
C GLU A 59 -9.22 4.71 24.73
N LEU A 60 -10.12 3.72 24.70
CA LEU A 60 -11.49 3.87 24.21
C LEU A 60 -12.44 4.33 25.33
N GLU A 61 -13.40 5.20 24.96
CA GLU A 61 -14.53 5.66 25.77
C GLU A 61 -15.82 4.92 25.37
N GLU A 62 -16.84 4.94 26.24
CA GLU A 62 -18.11 4.23 26.04
C GLU A 62 -18.90 4.74 24.82
N ASP A 63 -18.74 6.01 24.45
CA ASP A 63 -19.37 6.60 23.28
C ASP A 63 -18.68 6.22 21.95
N GLY A 64 -17.57 5.48 22.02
CA GLY A 64 -16.75 5.08 20.89
C GLY A 64 -15.61 6.05 20.59
N THR A 65 -15.54 7.23 21.21
CA THR A 65 -14.39 8.13 21.07
C THR A 65 -13.14 7.50 21.67
N PHE A 66 -11.94 7.77 21.14
CA PHE A 66 -10.71 7.20 21.70
C PHE A 66 -9.48 8.09 21.53
N VAL A 67 -8.45 7.83 22.34
CA VAL A 67 -7.12 8.44 22.19
C VAL A 67 -6.12 7.38 21.79
N VAL A 68 -5.37 7.62 20.71
CA VAL A 68 -4.23 6.80 20.32
C VAL A 68 -2.97 7.36 20.97
N THR A 69 -2.17 6.49 21.57
CA THR A 69 -0.90 6.85 22.19
C THR A 69 0.10 5.67 22.15
N LYS A 70 1.27 5.83 22.76
CA LYS A 70 2.30 4.80 22.90
C LYS A 70 2.81 4.73 24.34
N HIS A 71 3.49 3.64 24.69
CA HIS A 71 4.06 3.49 26.02
C HIS A 71 5.07 4.61 26.37
N PRO A 72 5.09 5.10 27.63
CA PRO A 72 6.11 6.04 28.08
C PRO A 72 7.53 5.46 27.95
N GLY A 73 8.51 6.32 27.65
CA GLY A 73 9.92 5.92 27.55
C GLY A 73 10.31 5.16 26.28
N THR A 74 9.38 4.93 25.35
CA THR A 74 9.70 4.34 24.04
C THR A 74 9.93 5.40 22.97
N GLY A 75 10.67 5.03 21.92
CA GLY A 75 10.85 5.85 20.73
C GLY A 75 9.57 6.03 19.90
N GLY A 76 9.73 6.62 18.71
CA GLY A 76 8.63 6.93 17.82
C GLY A 76 7.96 8.28 18.09
N LEU A 77 6.87 8.53 17.38
CA LEU A 77 6.04 9.73 17.48
C LEU A 77 4.58 9.36 17.23
N VAL A 78 3.67 9.79 18.09
CA VAL A 78 2.23 9.80 17.80
C VAL A 78 1.78 11.24 17.54
N SER A 79 1.38 11.53 16.31
CA SER A 79 0.90 12.84 15.88
C SER A 79 -0.28 12.69 14.92
N VAL A 80 -1.02 13.79 14.67
CA VAL A 80 -2.09 13.77 13.66
C VAL A 80 -1.56 13.23 12.33
N GLY A 81 -0.34 13.60 11.94
CA GLY A 81 0.28 13.12 10.71
C GLY A 81 0.52 11.61 10.69
N THR A 82 1.00 11.00 11.78
CA THR A 82 1.23 9.55 11.83
C THR A 82 -0.08 8.77 11.86
N ILE A 83 -1.12 9.29 12.52
CA ILE A 83 -2.47 8.70 12.48
C ILE A 83 -3.07 8.81 11.08
N THR A 84 -2.99 9.98 10.42
CA THR A 84 -3.45 10.16 9.04
C THR A 84 -2.74 9.21 8.08
N ALA A 85 -1.43 9.04 8.23
CA ALA A 85 -0.65 8.10 7.42
C ALA A 85 -1.20 6.68 7.52
N GLN A 86 -1.51 6.21 8.74
CA GLN A 86 -2.07 4.88 8.94
C GLN A 86 -3.53 4.76 8.44
N LEU A 87 -4.37 5.78 8.67
CA LEU A 87 -5.75 5.80 8.16
C LEU A 87 -5.84 5.71 6.63
N LEU A 88 -4.82 6.21 5.92
CA LEU A 88 -4.77 6.21 4.47
C LEU A 88 -4.12 4.95 3.87
N TYR A 89 -3.61 4.04 4.70
CA TYR A 89 -2.89 2.85 4.28
C TYR A 89 -3.83 1.67 4.03
N GLU A 90 -3.70 1.00 2.88
CA GLU A 90 -4.45 -0.23 2.48
C GLU A 90 -5.99 -0.12 2.48
N ILE A 91 -6.50 1.10 2.34
CA ILE A 91 -7.94 1.39 2.19
C ILE A 91 -8.37 1.44 0.71
N ASP A 92 -9.66 1.23 0.45
CA ASP A 92 -10.27 1.35 -0.89
C ASP A 92 -11.09 2.65 -0.95
N ALA A 93 -12.41 2.57 -0.92
CA ALA A 93 -13.29 3.74 -0.81
C ALA A 93 -13.42 4.23 0.66
N PRO A 94 -13.97 5.45 0.90
CA PRO A 94 -14.23 5.96 2.25
C PRO A 94 -15.18 5.09 3.09
N ARG A 95 -16.01 4.27 2.43
CA ARG A 95 -16.79 3.21 3.06
C ARG A 95 -15.89 1.99 3.32
N TYR A 96 -15.41 1.86 4.55
CA TYR A 96 -14.55 0.78 4.97
C TYR A 96 -15.36 -0.38 5.55
N ALA A 97 -15.74 -1.30 4.68
CA ALA A 97 -16.59 -2.44 5.01
C ALA A 97 -15.89 -3.44 5.94
N ASN A 98 -16.52 -3.74 7.08
CA ASN A 98 -16.15 -4.80 8.00
C ASN A 98 -17.37 -5.68 8.35
N PRO A 99 -17.17 -6.92 8.83
CA PRO A 99 -18.27 -7.85 9.11
C PRO A 99 -19.32 -7.35 10.12
N ASP A 100 -18.94 -6.45 11.04
CA ASP A 100 -19.83 -5.95 12.10
C ASP A 100 -20.46 -4.58 11.76
N ALA A 101 -19.76 -3.75 10.99
CA ALA A 101 -20.22 -2.42 10.54
C ALA A 101 -19.37 -1.92 9.37
N THR A 102 -19.92 -1.02 8.56
CA THR A 102 -19.13 -0.28 7.56
C THR A 102 -18.74 1.07 8.16
N ALA A 103 -17.44 1.30 8.36
CA ALA A 103 -16.96 2.57 8.92
C ALA A 103 -16.84 3.65 7.84
N ARG A 104 -17.26 4.87 8.15
CA ARG A 104 -17.17 6.03 7.25
C ARG A 104 -15.92 6.86 7.53
N PHE A 105 -14.85 6.58 6.79
CA PHE A 105 -13.55 7.25 6.98
C PHE A 105 -13.60 8.76 6.69
N ASP A 106 -14.56 9.18 5.86
CA ASP A 106 -14.87 10.57 5.54
C ASP A 106 -15.56 11.35 6.68
N THR A 107 -15.83 10.70 7.82
CA THR A 107 -16.39 11.34 9.03
C THR A 107 -15.41 11.49 10.19
N ILE A 108 -14.24 10.84 10.09
CA ILE A 108 -13.22 10.82 11.14
C ILE A 108 -12.72 12.24 11.44
N ARG A 109 -12.57 12.56 12.73
CA ARG A 109 -11.92 13.78 13.22
C ARG A 109 -10.69 13.41 14.03
N LEU A 110 -9.59 14.14 13.82
CA LEU A 110 -8.33 13.97 14.53
C LEU A 110 -7.96 15.26 15.24
N GLU A 111 -7.68 15.18 16.53
CA GLU A 111 -7.31 16.33 17.35
C GLU A 111 -6.09 16.00 18.22
N PRO A 112 -5.07 16.88 18.31
CA PRO A 112 -3.98 16.70 19.26
C PRO A 112 -4.52 16.65 20.70
N ALA A 113 -4.08 15.68 21.48
CA ALA A 113 -4.54 15.45 22.87
C ALA A 113 -3.39 15.46 23.88
N GLY A 114 -2.26 16.10 23.53
CA GLY A 114 -1.03 16.15 24.29
C GLY A 114 0.15 15.50 23.56
N PRO A 115 1.34 15.44 24.19
CA PRO A 115 2.51 14.78 23.63
C PRO A 115 2.22 13.30 23.37
N ASP A 116 2.54 12.82 22.16
CA ASP A 116 2.30 11.43 21.74
C ASP A 116 0.83 10.97 21.91
N ARG A 117 -0.13 11.89 21.76
CA ARG A 117 -1.55 11.60 21.96
C ARG A 117 -2.40 12.29 20.91
N VAL A 118 -3.28 11.51 20.25
CA VAL A 118 -4.25 12.02 19.28
C VAL A 118 -5.63 11.48 19.61
N ARG A 119 -6.59 12.37 19.84
CA ARG A 119 -8.00 12.01 19.99
C ARG A 119 -8.61 11.78 18.61
N VAL A 120 -9.36 10.69 18.49
CA VAL A 120 -10.11 10.29 17.30
C VAL A 120 -11.60 10.27 17.65
N SER A 121 -12.41 11.04 16.94
CA SER A 121 -13.84 11.21 17.22
C SER A 121 -14.67 11.36 15.94
N GLY A 122 -15.99 11.44 16.09
CA GLY A 122 -16.91 11.73 14.98
C GLY A 122 -17.11 10.59 13.97
N VAL A 123 -16.55 9.40 14.24
CA VAL A 123 -16.69 8.24 13.36
C VAL A 123 -18.16 7.83 13.28
N ARG A 124 -18.68 7.77 12.06
CA ARG A 124 -20.02 7.26 11.77
C ARG A 124 -19.95 5.86 11.16
N GLY A 125 -20.93 5.04 11.48
CA GLY A 125 -21.10 3.69 10.99
C GLY A 125 -22.36 3.52 10.15
N GLU A 126 -22.25 2.64 9.17
CA GLU A 126 -23.37 2.08 8.42
C GLU A 126 -23.50 0.59 8.79
N PRO A 127 -24.63 -0.08 8.51
CA PRO A 127 -24.74 -1.52 8.69
C PRO A 127 -23.62 -2.29 8.00
N PRO A 128 -23.33 -3.53 8.46
CA PRO A 128 -22.38 -4.38 7.76
C PRO A 128 -22.87 -4.70 6.34
N PRO A 129 -21.95 -4.98 5.40
CA PRO A 129 -22.32 -5.41 4.06
C PRO A 129 -23.11 -6.73 4.07
N ALA A 130 -23.97 -6.95 3.08
CA ALA A 130 -24.65 -8.24 2.87
C ALA A 130 -23.70 -9.38 2.42
N THR A 131 -22.43 -9.06 2.18
CA THR A 131 -21.41 -9.99 1.73
C THR A 131 -20.20 -9.94 2.66
N THR A 132 -19.50 -11.06 2.79
CA THR A 132 -18.20 -11.11 3.46
C THR A 132 -17.10 -11.44 2.46
N LYS A 133 -15.86 -11.09 2.82
CA LYS A 133 -14.69 -11.32 1.98
C LYS A 133 -14.25 -12.78 2.10
N LEU A 134 -14.19 -13.47 0.96
CA LEU A 134 -13.56 -14.78 0.83
C LEU A 134 -12.16 -14.61 0.23
N CYS A 135 -11.17 -15.12 0.93
CA CYS A 135 -9.77 -15.11 0.52
C CYS A 135 -9.39 -16.49 -0.03
N LEU A 136 -9.41 -16.65 -1.36
CA LEU A 136 -8.97 -17.89 -2.00
C LEU A 136 -7.46 -17.82 -2.27
N ASN A 137 -6.73 -18.84 -1.84
CA ASN A 137 -5.31 -18.99 -2.13
C ASN A 137 -5.08 -20.32 -2.83
N TYR A 138 -4.39 -20.29 -3.97
CA TYR A 138 -4.06 -21.50 -4.73
C TYR A 138 -2.63 -21.42 -5.27
N LEU A 139 -2.06 -22.57 -5.61
CA LEU A 139 -0.74 -22.65 -6.22
C LEU A 139 -0.80 -22.08 -7.64
N GLY A 140 -0.05 -21.01 -7.89
CA GLY A 140 -0.01 -20.34 -9.20
C GLY A 140 0.95 -20.99 -10.20
N GLY A 141 1.83 -21.88 -9.73
CA GLY A 141 2.89 -22.51 -10.51
C GLY A 141 4.25 -22.23 -9.88
N TYR A 142 5.28 -22.20 -10.73
CA TYR A 142 6.66 -22.03 -10.33
C TYR A 142 7.28 -20.83 -11.02
N ARG A 143 8.27 -20.21 -10.37
CA ARG A 143 9.01 -19.07 -10.90
C ARG A 143 10.49 -19.19 -10.66
N ASN A 144 11.27 -18.56 -11.53
CA ASN A 144 12.71 -18.40 -11.36
C ASN A 144 13.14 -17.07 -11.97
N GLY A 145 14.28 -16.55 -11.55
CA GLY A 145 14.80 -15.29 -12.02
C GLY A 145 16.30 -15.19 -11.95
N VAL A 146 16.86 -14.39 -12.85
CA VAL A 146 18.29 -14.07 -12.88
C VAL A 146 18.44 -12.56 -12.94
N THR A 147 19.36 -12.02 -12.14
CA THR A 147 19.72 -10.60 -12.16
C THR A 147 21.14 -10.44 -12.65
N PHE A 148 21.28 -9.82 -13.82
CA PHE A 148 22.55 -9.44 -14.42
C PHE A 148 22.95 -8.05 -13.94
N VAL A 149 24.20 -7.90 -13.52
CA VAL A 149 24.75 -6.58 -13.16
C VAL A 149 25.42 -5.98 -14.40
N LEU A 150 24.99 -4.77 -14.75
CA LEU A 150 25.47 -4.02 -15.91
C LEU A 150 26.30 -2.84 -15.41
N ALA A 151 27.62 -2.94 -15.48
CA ALA A 151 28.53 -1.90 -15.00
C ALA A 151 28.99 -0.97 -16.12
N GLY A 152 29.03 0.34 -15.85
CA GLY A 152 29.66 1.35 -16.70
C GLY A 152 28.83 1.75 -17.92
N LEU A 153 29.49 1.97 -19.06
CA LEU A 153 28.87 2.51 -20.27
C LEU A 153 27.88 1.53 -20.92
N ASP A 154 27.02 2.05 -21.80
CA ASP A 154 26.15 1.29 -22.70
C ASP A 154 25.18 0.32 -21.98
N VAL A 155 24.71 0.67 -20.79
CA VAL A 155 23.77 -0.17 -20.00
C VAL A 155 22.60 -0.67 -20.84
N VAL A 156 21.97 0.20 -21.62
CA VAL A 156 20.84 -0.17 -22.50
C VAL A 156 21.27 -1.14 -23.60
N GLY A 157 22.46 -0.92 -24.19
CA GLY A 157 23.03 -1.82 -25.21
C GLY A 157 23.37 -3.20 -24.64
N LYS A 158 23.96 -3.26 -23.45
CA LYS A 158 24.25 -4.51 -22.73
C LYS A 158 22.97 -5.25 -22.36
N ALA A 159 21.95 -4.55 -21.88
CA ALA A 159 20.66 -5.14 -21.58
C ALA A 159 20.02 -5.77 -22.82
N LYS A 160 20.02 -5.04 -23.94
CA LYS A 160 19.55 -5.56 -25.23
C LYS A 160 20.34 -6.78 -25.69
N LEU A 161 21.67 -6.75 -25.58
CA LEU A 161 22.54 -7.88 -25.94
C LEU A 161 22.18 -9.13 -25.12
N ILE A 162 21.94 -8.98 -23.81
CA ILE A 162 21.50 -10.09 -22.95
C ILE A 162 20.17 -10.64 -23.44
N GLU A 163 19.17 -9.79 -23.68
CA GLU A 163 17.85 -10.27 -24.15
C GLU A 163 17.94 -10.97 -25.51
N ASP A 164 18.69 -10.41 -26.46
CA ASP A 164 18.83 -10.95 -27.82
C ASP A 164 19.54 -12.32 -27.85
N THR A 165 20.29 -12.67 -26.79
CA THR A 165 21.08 -13.92 -26.73
C THR A 165 20.57 -14.92 -25.70
N PHE A 166 20.14 -14.46 -24.52
CA PHE A 166 19.65 -15.30 -23.44
C PHE A 166 18.30 -15.93 -23.79
N TRP A 167 17.36 -15.17 -24.35
CA TRP A 167 16.03 -15.72 -24.69
C TRP A 167 16.11 -16.85 -25.72
N PRO A 168 16.84 -16.73 -26.85
CA PRO A 168 17.07 -17.86 -27.73
C PRO A 168 17.75 -19.05 -27.05
N ALA A 169 18.74 -18.82 -26.17
CA ALA A 169 19.48 -19.87 -25.48
C ALA A 169 18.61 -20.71 -24.52
N VAL A 170 17.52 -20.15 -24.00
CA VAL A 170 16.54 -20.87 -23.18
C VAL A 170 15.35 -21.41 -23.99
N GLY A 171 15.35 -21.25 -25.32
CA GLY A 171 14.31 -21.75 -26.22
C GLY A 171 13.14 -20.78 -26.45
N GLY A 172 13.38 -19.47 -26.36
CA GLY A 172 12.39 -18.43 -26.61
C GLY A 172 11.61 -17.99 -25.38
N ARG A 173 10.93 -16.84 -25.48
CA ARG A 173 10.08 -16.31 -24.40
C ARG A 173 8.77 -17.10 -24.29
N GLU A 174 8.25 -17.49 -25.44
CA GLU A 174 7.01 -18.25 -25.65
C GLU A 174 7.04 -19.66 -25.05
N ARG A 175 8.23 -20.15 -24.67
CA ARG A 175 8.37 -21.42 -23.93
C ARG A 175 7.72 -21.35 -22.54
N PHE A 176 7.72 -20.17 -21.94
CA PHE A 176 7.23 -19.91 -20.58
C PHE A 176 5.82 -19.33 -20.62
N ALA A 177 5.00 -19.65 -19.61
CA ALA A 177 3.66 -19.07 -19.47
C ALA A 177 3.70 -17.54 -19.27
N GLU A 178 4.68 -17.03 -18.53
CA GLU A 178 4.90 -15.59 -18.34
C GLU A 178 6.39 -15.26 -18.30
N THR A 179 6.78 -14.13 -18.90
CA THR A 179 8.14 -13.58 -18.78
C THR A 179 8.07 -12.11 -18.39
N ALA A 180 9.01 -11.67 -17.55
CA ALA A 180 9.14 -10.27 -17.14
C ALA A 180 10.60 -9.83 -17.22
N VAL A 181 10.81 -8.59 -17.67
CA VAL A 181 12.11 -7.94 -17.75
C VAL A 181 12.05 -6.61 -17.05
N SER A 182 13.00 -6.37 -16.16
CA SER A 182 13.10 -5.11 -15.40
C SER A 182 14.54 -4.62 -15.44
N LEU A 183 14.77 -3.50 -16.14
CA LEU A 183 16.03 -2.77 -16.10
C LEU A 183 15.94 -1.64 -15.07
N VAL A 184 16.68 -1.78 -13.97
CA VAL A 184 16.84 -0.74 -12.95
C VAL A 184 18.16 -0.02 -13.21
N ARG A 185 18.06 1.27 -13.55
CA ARG A 185 19.21 2.14 -13.82
C ARG A 185 19.57 2.91 -12.55
N SER A 186 20.79 2.72 -12.10
CA SER A 186 21.38 3.41 -10.95
C SER A 186 22.77 3.96 -11.27
N GLU A 187 23.22 3.79 -12.51
CA GLU A 187 24.51 4.26 -12.97
C GLU A 187 24.57 5.78 -12.96
N ARG A 188 25.72 6.31 -12.54
CA ARG A 188 26.02 7.75 -12.54
C ARG A 188 26.88 8.11 -13.75
N GLU A 189 26.86 9.39 -14.13
CA GLU A 189 27.65 9.91 -15.25
C GLU A 189 29.15 9.70 -15.05
N ASP A 190 29.66 9.98 -13.84
CA ASP A 190 31.04 9.72 -13.43
C ASP A 190 31.04 9.09 -12.02
N PRO A 191 31.08 7.74 -11.91
CA PRO A 191 30.91 7.05 -10.64
C PRO A 191 32.21 7.00 -9.83
N GLU A 192 32.18 7.51 -8.59
CA GLU A 192 33.33 7.50 -7.66
C GLU A 192 33.72 6.10 -7.16
N THR A 193 32.81 5.12 -7.27
CA THR A 193 33.03 3.72 -6.91
C THR A 193 32.52 2.80 -8.00
N ASN A 194 33.07 1.59 -8.09
CA ASN A 194 32.62 0.59 -9.06
C ASN A 194 31.11 0.29 -8.92
N GLU A 195 30.60 0.13 -7.70
CA GLU A 195 29.18 -0.15 -7.45
C GLU A 195 28.26 1.01 -7.88
N ALA A 196 28.72 2.26 -7.81
CA ALA A 196 27.97 3.42 -8.32
C ALA A 196 27.85 3.42 -9.85
N ALA A 197 28.63 2.59 -10.56
CA ALA A 197 28.52 2.39 -11.99
C ALA A 197 27.49 1.31 -12.38
N PHE A 198 26.87 0.64 -11.42
CA PHE A 198 26.01 -0.52 -11.69
C PHE A 198 24.58 -0.11 -12.04
N ALA A 199 24.01 -0.87 -12.97
CA ALA A 199 22.59 -1.05 -13.19
C ALA A 199 22.25 -2.55 -13.07
N SER A 200 20.98 -2.89 -12.90
CA SER A 200 20.53 -4.27 -12.75
C SER A 200 19.47 -4.62 -13.78
N LEU A 201 19.70 -5.70 -14.54
CA LEU A 201 18.68 -6.29 -15.42
C LEU A 201 18.18 -7.59 -14.79
N LYS A 202 16.92 -7.60 -14.36
CA LYS A 202 16.25 -8.78 -13.84
C LYS A 202 15.39 -9.41 -14.93
N LEU A 203 15.64 -10.68 -15.22
CA LEU A 203 14.79 -11.53 -16.04
C LEU A 203 14.04 -12.49 -15.10
N THR A 204 12.73 -12.59 -15.23
CA THR A 204 11.89 -13.51 -14.45
C THR A 204 11.01 -14.32 -15.40
N VAL A 205 10.85 -15.60 -15.09
CA VAL A 205 9.97 -16.52 -15.80
C VAL A 205 9.02 -17.20 -14.83
N LYS A 206 7.81 -17.51 -15.31
CA LYS A 206 6.84 -18.34 -14.60
C LYS A 206 6.28 -19.41 -15.53
N ASP A 207 6.04 -20.59 -14.97
CA ASP A 207 5.37 -21.69 -15.67
C ASP A 207 4.72 -22.66 -14.67
N PRO A 208 3.57 -23.27 -14.98
CA PRO A 208 3.04 -24.37 -14.20
C PRO A 208 3.95 -25.61 -14.19
N ASP A 209 4.79 -25.82 -15.22
CA ASP A 209 5.77 -26.90 -15.24
C ASP A 209 7.09 -26.45 -14.57
N PRO A 210 7.45 -27.00 -13.39
CA PRO A 210 8.67 -26.62 -12.69
C PRO A 210 9.93 -26.90 -13.52
N LYS A 211 9.91 -27.91 -14.41
CA LYS A 211 11.09 -28.28 -15.21
C LYS A 211 11.47 -27.20 -16.22
N LYS A 212 10.51 -26.41 -16.70
CA LYS A 212 10.79 -25.31 -17.63
C LYS A 212 11.50 -24.15 -16.92
N VAL A 213 11.15 -23.88 -15.67
CA VAL A 213 11.67 -22.75 -14.88
C VAL A 213 12.69 -23.17 -13.82
N GLY A 214 13.08 -24.44 -13.75
CA GLY A 214 14.06 -24.91 -12.78
C GLY A 214 15.50 -24.46 -13.08
N ARG A 215 16.47 -25.11 -12.44
CA ARG A 215 17.89 -24.73 -12.52
C ARG A 215 18.45 -24.61 -13.95
N ALA A 216 17.90 -25.35 -14.91
CA ALA A 216 18.32 -25.26 -16.32
C ALA A 216 18.18 -23.83 -16.89
N PHE A 217 17.16 -23.08 -16.47
CA PHE A 217 16.97 -21.68 -16.84
C PHE A 217 18.09 -20.79 -16.31
N SER A 218 18.37 -20.88 -15.00
CA SER A 218 19.37 -20.03 -14.34
C SER A 218 20.81 -20.44 -14.68
N ASN A 219 21.07 -21.71 -14.98
CA ASN A 219 22.36 -22.19 -15.47
C ASN A 219 22.76 -21.53 -16.79
N LYS A 220 21.82 -21.27 -17.71
CA LYS A 220 22.15 -20.61 -18.98
C LYS A 220 22.79 -19.24 -18.80
N ALA A 221 22.43 -18.51 -17.75
CA ALA A 221 23.08 -17.24 -17.47
C ALA A 221 24.57 -17.42 -17.11
N ILE A 222 24.90 -18.46 -16.33
CA ILE A 222 26.29 -18.76 -15.97
C ILE A 222 27.10 -19.27 -17.17
N GLU A 223 26.51 -20.10 -18.01
CA GLU A 223 27.17 -20.61 -19.21
C GLU A 223 27.58 -19.48 -20.17
N MET A 224 26.88 -18.34 -20.14
CA MET A 224 27.22 -17.17 -20.95
C MET A 224 28.35 -16.32 -20.35
N ALA A 225 28.70 -16.50 -19.07
CA ALA A 225 29.51 -15.54 -18.31
C ALA A 225 30.86 -15.15 -18.95
N LEU A 226 31.58 -16.11 -19.55
CA LEU A 226 32.92 -15.89 -20.11
C LEU A 226 32.92 -15.42 -21.57
N ALA A 227 31.77 -15.41 -22.24
CA ALA A 227 31.64 -15.14 -23.67
C ALA A 227 30.61 -14.03 -23.96
N HIS A 228 30.41 -13.11 -23.02
CA HIS A 228 29.36 -12.09 -23.10
C HIS A 228 29.88 -10.68 -22.74
N TYR A 229 29.00 -9.79 -22.30
CA TYR A 229 29.30 -8.37 -22.10
C TYR A 229 30.46 -8.13 -21.11
N PRO A 230 31.24 -7.04 -21.29
CA PRO A 230 32.35 -6.73 -20.40
C PRO A 230 31.88 -6.39 -18.99
N GLY A 231 32.54 -6.96 -17.99
CA GLY A 231 32.18 -6.80 -16.57
C GLY A 231 31.06 -7.72 -16.11
N PHE A 232 30.77 -8.81 -16.83
CA PHE A 232 29.76 -9.80 -16.48
C PHE A 232 29.90 -10.31 -15.05
N HIS A 233 28.84 -10.15 -14.26
CA HIS A 233 28.62 -10.86 -13.01
C HIS A 233 27.13 -10.83 -12.65
N LEU A 234 26.72 -11.75 -11.79
CA LEU A 234 25.34 -11.89 -11.31
C LEU A 234 25.27 -11.58 -9.81
N THR A 235 24.07 -11.31 -9.30
CA THR A 235 23.87 -11.05 -7.86
C THR A 235 23.75 -12.32 -7.02
N ALA A 236 23.56 -13.48 -7.64
CA ALA A 236 23.37 -14.77 -6.98
C ALA A 236 23.76 -15.94 -7.91
N PRO A 237 24.15 -17.10 -7.35
CA PRO A 237 24.35 -18.32 -8.13
C PRO A 237 23.01 -18.87 -8.68
N PRO A 238 23.04 -19.81 -9.66
CA PRO A 238 21.83 -20.48 -10.15
C PRO A 238 21.01 -21.12 -9.04
N GLN A 239 19.70 -20.86 -9.08
CA GLN A 239 18.73 -21.40 -8.13
C GLN A 239 17.74 -22.33 -8.85
N GLU A 240 17.17 -23.27 -8.08
CA GLU A 240 15.97 -24.02 -8.48
C GLU A 240 14.76 -23.08 -8.58
N GLU A 241 13.68 -23.58 -9.16
CA GLU A 241 12.41 -22.87 -9.15
C GLU A 241 11.83 -22.76 -7.74
N SER A 242 11.01 -21.73 -7.53
CA SER A 242 10.21 -21.56 -6.31
C SER A 242 8.72 -21.58 -6.65
N PRO A 243 7.88 -22.28 -5.87
CA PRO A 243 6.44 -22.18 -6.01
C PRO A 243 5.96 -20.79 -5.58
N TYR A 244 4.89 -20.30 -6.20
CA TYR A 244 4.21 -19.08 -5.74
C TYR A 244 2.71 -19.30 -5.59
N ALA A 245 2.11 -18.61 -4.62
CA ALA A 245 0.66 -18.59 -4.42
C ALA A 245 0.03 -17.44 -5.22
N VAL A 246 -1.20 -17.64 -5.66
CA VAL A 246 -2.08 -16.57 -6.14
C VAL A 246 -3.14 -16.31 -5.09
N TYR A 247 -3.33 -15.03 -4.78
CA TYR A 247 -4.38 -14.55 -3.90
C TYR A 247 -5.55 -14.02 -4.74
N TRP A 248 -6.71 -14.66 -4.63
CA TRP A 248 -7.92 -14.26 -5.33
C TRP A 248 -9.00 -13.80 -4.33
N PRO A 249 -9.20 -12.48 -4.18
CA PRO A 249 -10.27 -11.96 -3.34
C PRO A 249 -11.62 -12.12 -4.04
N ALA A 250 -12.61 -12.64 -3.31
CA ALA A 250 -13.99 -12.70 -3.74
C ALA A 250 -14.93 -12.20 -2.63
N LEU A 251 -16.18 -11.92 -3.01
CA LEU A 251 -17.26 -11.67 -2.06
C LEU A 251 -18.24 -12.83 -2.13
N VAL A 252 -18.71 -13.28 -0.96
CA VAL A 252 -19.79 -14.27 -0.85
C VAL A 252 -20.90 -13.70 0.02
N PRO A 253 -22.18 -14.05 -0.23
CA PRO A 253 -23.26 -13.67 0.67
C PRO A 253 -22.96 -14.08 2.11
N ALA A 254 -23.10 -13.14 3.05
CA ALA A 254 -22.76 -13.36 4.45
C ALA A 254 -23.64 -14.44 5.10
N GLU A 255 -24.87 -14.60 4.61
CA GLU A 255 -25.82 -15.62 5.06
C GLU A 255 -25.38 -17.08 4.78
N LEU A 256 -24.44 -17.29 3.84
CA LEU A 256 -23.91 -18.62 3.52
C LEU A 256 -22.80 -19.06 4.50
N VAL A 257 -22.36 -18.18 5.40
CA VAL A 257 -21.25 -18.46 6.32
C VAL A 257 -21.80 -18.77 7.71
N GLU A 258 -21.70 -20.03 8.11
CA GLU A 258 -21.93 -20.46 9.47
C GLU A 258 -20.70 -20.15 10.35
N GLN A 259 -20.92 -19.50 11.48
CA GLN A 259 -19.87 -19.16 12.43
C GLN A 259 -20.09 -19.95 13.73
N VAL A 260 -19.06 -20.62 14.23
CA VAL A 260 -19.11 -21.38 15.48
C VAL A 260 -17.87 -21.04 16.31
N VAL A 261 -18.08 -20.66 17.55
CA VAL A 261 -16.99 -20.45 18.52
C VAL A 261 -16.83 -21.74 19.33
N HIS A 262 -15.60 -22.27 19.34
CA HIS A 262 -15.23 -23.40 20.18
C HIS A 262 -14.45 -22.91 21.39
N LEU A 263 -15.01 -23.07 22.59
CA LEU A 263 -14.38 -22.65 23.83
C LEU A 263 -14.60 -23.72 24.90
N GLU A 264 -13.52 -24.18 25.54
CA GLU A 264 -13.55 -25.18 26.63
C GLU A 264 -14.35 -26.46 26.32
N GLY A 265 -14.39 -26.87 25.05
CA GLY A 265 -15.11 -28.07 24.59
C GLY A 265 -16.57 -27.83 24.23
N GLU A 266 -17.09 -26.61 24.42
CA GLU A 266 -18.41 -26.21 23.96
C GLU A 266 -18.34 -25.58 22.57
N ALA A 267 -19.37 -25.85 21.76
CA ALA A 267 -19.56 -25.24 20.45
C ALA A 267 -20.75 -24.27 20.53
N VAL A 268 -20.48 -22.98 20.35
CA VAL A 268 -21.50 -21.92 20.41
C VAL A 268 -21.72 -21.37 19.00
N PRO A 269 -22.88 -21.60 18.37
CA PRO A 269 -23.19 -21.00 17.08
C PRO A 269 -23.32 -19.48 17.22
N VAL A 270 -22.76 -18.75 16.26
CA VAL A 270 -22.80 -17.30 16.17
C VAL A 270 -23.61 -16.92 14.94
N ALA A 271 -24.78 -16.30 15.16
CA ALA A 271 -25.60 -15.81 14.06
C ALA A 271 -24.82 -14.76 13.25
N PRO A 272 -24.86 -14.82 11.90
CA PRO A 272 -24.25 -13.80 11.06
C PRO A 272 -24.92 -12.45 11.31
N VAL A 273 -24.14 -11.37 11.21
CA VAL A 273 -24.70 -10.01 11.23
C VAL A 273 -25.04 -9.63 9.79
N LEU A 274 -26.33 -9.40 9.53
CA LEU A 274 -26.84 -9.01 8.22
C LEU A 274 -27.32 -7.56 8.26
N PRO A 275 -27.19 -6.81 7.16
CA PRO A 275 -27.79 -5.48 7.08
C PRO A 275 -29.32 -5.56 7.22
N PRO A 276 -29.97 -4.56 7.83
CA PRO A 276 -31.42 -4.46 7.81
C PRO A 276 -31.92 -4.16 6.38
N ALA A 277 -33.20 -4.43 6.13
CA ALA A 277 -33.83 -4.19 4.82
C ALA A 277 -33.77 -2.71 4.37
N ALA A 278 -33.79 -1.78 5.34
CA ALA A 278 -33.66 -0.35 5.09
C ALA A 278 -32.91 0.31 6.25
N TRP A 279 -32.12 1.33 5.93
CA TRP A 279 -31.41 2.17 6.90
C TRP A 279 -31.13 3.55 6.28
N ALA A 280 -30.99 4.57 7.12
CA ALA A 280 -30.67 5.91 6.67
C ALA A 280 -29.17 6.04 6.43
N GLY A 281 -28.78 6.44 5.20
CA GLY A 281 -27.40 6.75 4.84
C GLY A 281 -26.71 7.69 5.83
N VAL A 282 -25.40 7.56 6.01
CA VAL A 282 -24.63 8.57 6.74
C VAL A 282 -24.44 9.79 5.85
N ASP A 283 -25.00 10.92 6.29
CA ASP A 283 -24.76 12.24 5.71
C ASP A 283 -23.37 12.75 6.12
N VAL A 284 -22.59 13.15 5.12
CA VAL A 284 -21.23 13.65 5.32
C VAL A 284 -21.19 15.11 4.91
N PRO A 285 -20.99 16.03 5.87
CA PRO A 285 -20.99 17.45 5.58
C PRO A 285 -19.93 17.80 4.53
N ALA A 286 -20.34 18.55 3.51
CA ALA A 286 -19.40 19.13 2.57
C ALA A 286 -18.49 20.14 3.30
N LEU A 287 -17.18 19.93 3.21
CA LEU A 287 -16.19 20.86 3.77
C LEU A 287 -15.87 21.93 2.73
N ALA A 288 -16.07 23.20 3.10
CA ALA A 288 -15.71 24.33 2.26
C ALA A 288 -14.18 24.43 2.14
N LEU A 289 -13.66 24.34 0.91
CA LEU A 289 -12.24 24.46 0.64
C LEU A 289 -11.86 25.93 0.38
N PRO A 290 -10.66 26.37 0.79
CA PRO A 290 -10.15 27.66 0.37
C PRO A 290 -9.95 27.69 -1.15
N PRO A 291 -9.91 28.89 -1.77
CA PRO A 291 -9.55 29.02 -3.17
C PRO A 291 -8.20 28.36 -3.48
N VAL A 292 -8.09 27.73 -4.64
CA VAL A 292 -6.83 27.15 -5.10
C VAL A 292 -5.80 28.26 -5.27
N PRO A 293 -4.61 28.16 -4.64
CA PRO A 293 -3.57 29.17 -4.78
C PRO A 293 -3.16 29.37 -6.25
N ALA A 294 -3.18 30.62 -6.69
CA ALA A 294 -2.79 31.05 -8.02
C ALA A 294 -1.48 31.86 -7.99
N GLY A 295 -0.95 32.21 -9.17
CA GLY A 295 0.26 33.03 -9.30
C GLY A 295 1.45 32.27 -9.88
N PRO A 296 2.69 32.79 -9.72
CA PRO A 296 3.87 32.18 -10.30
C PRO A 296 4.13 30.78 -9.73
N THR A 297 4.54 29.84 -10.59
CA THR A 297 4.91 28.49 -10.19
C THR A 297 6.44 28.33 -10.12
N ALA A 298 6.87 27.31 -9.40
CA ALA A 298 8.22 26.78 -9.47
C ALA A 298 8.15 25.25 -9.58
N ARG A 299 9.10 24.68 -10.32
CA ARG A 299 9.23 23.24 -10.47
C ARG A 299 9.82 22.64 -9.20
N ALA A 300 9.06 21.79 -8.51
CA ALA A 300 9.47 21.17 -7.25
C ALA A 300 8.87 19.76 -7.08
N PRO A 301 9.47 18.90 -6.24
CA PRO A 301 8.90 17.60 -5.93
C PRO A 301 7.67 17.71 -5.01
N LEU A 302 6.65 16.91 -5.29
CA LEU A 302 5.38 16.88 -4.54
C LEU A 302 5.58 16.59 -3.04
N GLY A 303 6.62 15.84 -2.69
CA GLY A 303 6.98 15.50 -1.31
C GLY A 303 7.36 16.68 -0.42
N ARG A 304 7.59 17.88 -1.01
CA ARG A 304 7.76 19.13 -0.23
C ARG A 304 6.46 19.57 0.44
N LEU A 305 5.32 19.23 -0.13
CA LEU A 305 4.01 19.64 0.35
C LEU A 305 3.22 18.50 1.00
N PHE A 306 3.36 17.29 0.45
CA PHE A 306 2.48 16.18 0.77
C PHE A 306 3.21 15.01 1.43
N GLY A 307 2.54 14.45 2.43
CA GLY A 307 2.84 13.10 2.89
C GLY A 307 2.10 12.10 2.02
N ALA A 308 2.64 10.88 1.94
CA ALA A 308 1.97 9.79 1.23
C ALA A 308 2.21 8.44 1.93
N ARG A 309 1.24 7.55 1.81
CA ARG A 309 1.33 6.13 2.19
C ARG A 309 0.70 5.29 1.10
N SER A 310 1.18 4.07 0.95
CA SER A 310 0.73 3.15 -0.07
C SER A 310 0.95 1.72 0.37
N GLY A 311 0.15 0.83 -0.18
CA GLY A 311 0.17 -0.59 0.12
C GLY A 311 -0.68 -1.36 -0.88
N ASP A 312 -0.61 -2.68 -0.82
CA ASP A 312 -1.36 -3.54 -1.71
C ASP A 312 -2.82 -3.68 -1.26
N LYS A 313 -3.68 -4.00 -2.23
CA LYS A 313 -5.05 -4.45 -1.97
C LYS A 313 -5.34 -5.63 -2.88
N GLY A 314 -4.65 -6.74 -2.61
CA GLY A 314 -4.58 -7.87 -3.53
C GLY A 314 -3.80 -7.48 -4.79
N GLY A 315 -4.41 -7.61 -5.97
CA GLY A 315 -3.81 -7.17 -7.24
C GLY A 315 -3.78 -5.66 -7.47
N ASN A 316 -4.45 -4.88 -6.61
CA ASN A 316 -4.52 -3.43 -6.71
C ASN A 316 -3.50 -2.75 -5.80
N ALA A 317 -3.24 -1.47 -6.01
CA ALA A 317 -2.46 -0.65 -5.08
C ALA A 317 -3.27 0.55 -4.56
N ASN A 318 -3.15 0.80 -3.27
CA ASN A 318 -3.62 2.00 -2.59
C ASN A 318 -2.52 3.08 -2.63
N LEU A 319 -2.89 4.34 -2.88
CA LEU A 319 -2.03 5.51 -2.71
C LEU A 319 -2.82 6.63 -2.02
N GLY A 320 -2.60 6.76 -0.71
CA GLY A 320 -3.11 7.87 0.08
C GLY A 320 -2.12 9.03 0.13
N VAL A 321 -2.61 10.25 -0.12
CA VAL A 321 -1.83 11.48 -0.13
C VAL A 321 -2.52 12.52 0.75
N TRP A 322 -1.80 13.16 1.67
CA TRP A 322 -2.36 14.20 2.54
C TRP A 322 -1.52 15.47 2.59
N ALA A 323 -2.21 16.59 2.79
CA ALA A 323 -1.61 17.89 3.01
C ALA A 323 -1.57 18.24 4.51
N ARG A 324 -0.66 19.15 4.89
CA ARG A 324 -0.64 19.73 6.25
C ARG A 324 -1.42 21.02 6.38
N ARG A 325 -1.84 21.62 5.24
CA ARG A 325 -2.57 22.90 5.18
C ARG A 325 -3.77 22.81 4.23
N PRO A 326 -4.89 23.49 4.53
CA PRO A 326 -6.08 23.46 3.67
C PRO A 326 -5.86 23.99 2.25
N ASP A 327 -5.00 25.00 2.06
CA ASP A 327 -4.69 25.57 0.75
C ASP A 327 -3.86 24.62 -0.14
N ALA A 328 -2.90 23.91 0.46
CA ALA A 328 -2.18 22.83 -0.21
C ALA A 328 -3.11 21.67 -0.58
N TYR A 329 -4.09 21.34 0.27
CA TYR A 329 -5.12 20.34 -0.05
C TYR A 329 -6.01 20.78 -1.21
N ALA A 330 -6.50 22.03 -1.20
CA ALA A 330 -7.29 22.57 -2.30
C ALA A 330 -6.53 22.48 -3.63
N TRP A 331 -5.22 22.78 -3.62
CA TRP A 331 -4.36 22.58 -4.79
C TRP A 331 -4.23 21.10 -5.18
N LEU A 332 -4.03 20.18 -4.23
CA LEU A 332 -3.93 18.74 -4.51
C LEU A 332 -5.17 18.21 -5.25
N VAL A 333 -6.36 18.57 -4.76
CA VAL A 333 -7.64 18.15 -5.35
C VAL A 333 -7.81 18.67 -6.78
N ALA A 334 -7.42 19.92 -7.02
CA ALA A 334 -7.52 20.57 -8.33
C ALA A 334 -6.45 20.06 -9.32
N ALA A 335 -5.20 19.91 -8.88
CA ALA A 335 -4.07 19.63 -9.74
C ALA A 335 -3.87 18.13 -10.01
N VAL A 336 -4.19 17.24 -9.05
CA VAL A 336 -3.91 15.80 -9.16
C VAL A 336 -5.22 15.03 -9.43
N THR A 337 -5.64 15.07 -10.69
CA THR A 337 -6.73 14.22 -11.22
C THR A 337 -6.21 12.80 -11.53
N PRO A 338 -7.09 11.80 -11.76
CA PRO A 338 -6.65 10.49 -12.23
C PRO A 338 -5.77 10.56 -13.50
N GLU A 339 -6.08 11.47 -14.42
CA GLU A 339 -5.33 11.70 -15.66
C GLU A 339 -3.94 12.26 -15.35
N ARG A 340 -3.87 13.27 -14.47
CA ARG A 340 -2.58 13.83 -14.04
C ARG A 340 -1.76 12.79 -13.30
N LEU A 341 -2.37 11.96 -12.47
CA LEU A 341 -1.68 10.88 -11.76
C LEU A 341 -1.03 9.89 -12.74
N ARG A 342 -1.70 9.50 -13.83
CA ARG A 342 -1.11 8.63 -14.87
C ARG A 342 0.06 9.29 -15.64
N GLN A 343 0.09 10.62 -15.72
CA GLN A 343 1.23 11.35 -16.27
C GLN A 343 2.41 11.37 -15.29
N LEU A 344 2.12 11.59 -14.00
CA LEU A 344 3.11 11.57 -12.92
C LEU A 344 3.65 10.16 -12.68
N LEU A 345 2.83 9.13 -12.80
CA LEU A 345 3.16 7.72 -12.57
C LEU A 345 2.89 6.93 -13.86
N PRO A 346 3.84 6.89 -14.81
CA PRO A 346 3.66 6.22 -16.09
C PRO A 346 3.26 4.74 -16.00
N GLU A 347 3.61 4.06 -14.91
CA GLU A 347 3.23 2.66 -14.66
C GLU A 347 1.73 2.47 -14.47
N CYS A 348 0.99 3.55 -14.21
CA CYS A 348 -0.47 3.54 -14.10
C CYS A 348 -1.17 3.77 -15.45
N ARG A 349 -0.43 3.99 -16.54
CA ARG A 349 -1.03 4.22 -17.86
C ARG A 349 -1.80 2.98 -18.31
N GLY A 350 -3.01 3.18 -18.81
CA GLY A 350 -3.93 2.09 -19.19
C GLY A 350 -4.67 1.45 -18.02
N LEU A 351 -4.34 1.78 -16.76
CA LEU A 351 -5.04 1.27 -15.59
C LEU A 351 -6.24 2.16 -15.19
N ALA A 352 -7.26 1.53 -14.61
CA ALA A 352 -8.32 2.24 -13.91
C ALA A 352 -7.76 2.85 -12.62
N VAL A 353 -8.02 4.14 -12.45
CA VAL A 353 -7.57 4.93 -11.29
C VAL A 353 -8.81 5.55 -10.68
N GLU A 354 -9.18 5.07 -9.49
CA GLU A 354 -10.26 5.65 -8.70
C GLU A 354 -9.68 6.74 -7.79
N ARG A 355 -10.45 7.81 -7.58
CA ARG A 355 -10.06 8.94 -6.73
C ARG A 355 -11.15 9.23 -5.71
N HIS A 356 -10.81 9.09 -4.44
CA HIS A 356 -11.68 9.30 -3.30
C HIS A 356 -11.18 10.50 -2.48
N LEU A 357 -12.02 11.50 -2.27
CA LEU A 357 -11.66 12.69 -1.50
C LEU A 357 -11.98 12.47 -0.01
N LEU A 358 -11.04 12.84 0.87
CA LEU A 358 -11.16 12.78 2.32
C LEU A 358 -10.83 14.17 2.90
N PRO A 359 -11.69 15.18 2.68
CA PRO A 359 -11.41 16.55 3.09
C PRO A 359 -11.29 16.71 4.61
N ASN A 360 -11.95 15.86 5.39
CA ASN A 360 -11.83 15.79 6.85
C ASN A 360 -10.41 15.46 7.32
N LEU A 361 -9.61 14.80 6.48
CA LEU A 361 -8.20 14.46 6.73
C LEU A 361 -7.23 15.27 5.85
N LEU A 362 -7.73 16.26 5.11
CA LEU A 362 -6.96 16.99 4.07
C LEU A 362 -6.25 16.03 3.09
N ALA A 363 -6.95 14.95 2.71
CA ALA A 363 -6.36 13.84 1.97
C ALA A 363 -7.14 13.45 0.72
N VAL A 364 -6.43 12.79 -0.20
CA VAL A 364 -6.96 12.13 -1.38
C VAL A 364 -6.45 10.70 -1.38
N ASN A 365 -7.35 9.73 -1.51
CA ASN A 365 -7.01 8.34 -1.68
C ASN A 365 -7.20 7.92 -3.15
N PHE A 366 -6.17 7.28 -3.72
CA PHE A 366 -6.23 6.70 -5.05
C PHE A 366 -6.17 5.18 -4.97
N VAL A 367 -6.97 4.51 -5.81
CA VAL A 367 -6.92 3.06 -5.97
C VAL A 367 -6.57 2.73 -7.41
N LEU A 368 -5.42 2.09 -7.58
CA LEU A 368 -4.82 1.75 -8.87
C LEU A 368 -5.13 0.28 -9.17
N ARG A 369 -6.15 0.03 -9.98
CA ARG A 369 -6.65 -1.32 -10.23
C ARG A 369 -5.68 -2.09 -11.13
N GLY A 370 -5.25 -3.27 -10.67
CA GLY A 370 -4.38 -4.19 -11.40
C GLY A 370 -2.89 -3.83 -11.44
N LEU A 371 -2.42 -2.82 -10.68
CA LEU A 371 -1.00 -2.42 -10.69
C LEU A 371 -0.06 -3.57 -10.29
N LEU A 372 -0.53 -4.49 -9.45
CA LEU A 372 0.24 -5.61 -8.91
C LEU A 372 -0.12 -6.96 -9.56
N GLY A 373 -0.90 -6.96 -10.66
CA GLY A 373 -1.34 -8.18 -11.32
C GLY A 373 -2.18 -9.07 -10.41
N ASP A 374 -1.79 -10.34 -10.26
CA ASP A 374 -2.50 -11.32 -9.40
C ASP A 374 -2.09 -11.24 -7.91
N GLY A 375 -1.53 -10.11 -7.48
CA GLY A 375 -1.19 -9.83 -6.08
C GLY A 375 0.26 -10.08 -5.69
N VAL A 376 0.57 -9.81 -4.41
CA VAL A 376 1.93 -9.77 -3.87
C VAL A 376 2.74 -11.04 -4.16
N SER A 377 2.16 -12.21 -3.88
CA SER A 377 2.85 -13.50 -3.97
C SER A 377 3.18 -13.89 -5.41
N SER A 378 2.39 -13.45 -6.39
CA SER A 378 2.58 -13.74 -7.82
C SER A 378 3.35 -12.63 -8.55
N SER A 379 3.54 -11.46 -7.96
CA SER A 379 4.19 -10.32 -8.60
C SER A 379 5.67 -10.59 -8.96
N THR A 380 6.10 -10.04 -10.10
CA THR A 380 7.50 -10.05 -10.56
C THR A 380 8.27 -8.78 -10.21
N ARG A 381 7.56 -7.77 -9.69
CA ARG A 381 8.09 -6.45 -9.29
C ARG A 381 9.05 -6.58 -8.11
N SER A 382 10.00 -5.64 -8.01
CA SER A 382 10.92 -5.56 -6.87
C SER A 382 10.21 -5.11 -5.58
N ASP A 383 9.21 -4.24 -5.70
CA ASP A 383 8.26 -3.91 -4.64
C ASP A 383 6.90 -4.53 -4.98
N PRO A 384 6.64 -5.78 -4.56
CA PRO A 384 5.39 -6.48 -4.88
C PRO A 384 4.20 -5.98 -4.06
N GLN A 385 4.42 -5.12 -3.06
CA GLN A 385 3.40 -4.62 -2.14
C GLN A 385 3.06 -3.13 -2.36
N ALA A 386 3.66 -2.49 -3.36
CA ALA A 386 3.53 -1.04 -3.61
C ALA A 386 3.89 -0.17 -2.39
N LYS A 387 4.79 -0.60 -1.50
CA LYS A 387 5.23 0.17 -0.33
C LYS A 387 5.95 1.46 -0.71
N SER A 388 6.70 1.46 -1.80
CA SER A 388 7.46 2.62 -2.27
C SER A 388 6.65 3.55 -3.17
N LEU A 389 5.42 3.19 -3.55
CA LEU A 389 4.60 3.96 -4.48
C LEU A 389 4.31 5.38 -3.96
N GLY A 390 4.06 5.54 -2.66
CA GLY A 390 3.87 6.84 -2.01
C GLY A 390 5.11 7.72 -2.12
N GLU A 391 6.30 7.18 -1.83
CA GLU A 391 7.55 7.91 -1.98
C GLU A 391 7.87 8.21 -3.45
N TYR A 392 7.52 7.31 -4.37
CA TYR A 392 7.65 7.57 -5.80
C TYR A 392 6.78 8.75 -6.24
N PHE A 393 5.51 8.81 -5.79
CA PHE A 393 4.64 9.96 -6.01
C PHE A 393 5.27 11.25 -5.46
N ARG A 394 5.76 11.21 -4.21
CA ARG A 394 6.41 12.37 -3.57
C ARG A 394 7.66 12.82 -4.32
N ALA A 395 8.40 11.91 -4.94
CA ALA A 395 9.57 12.21 -5.75
C ALA A 395 9.23 12.82 -7.12
N ARG A 396 7.98 12.77 -7.58
CA ARG A 396 7.60 13.37 -8.88
C ARG A 396 7.60 14.88 -8.82
N TRP A 397 8.22 15.49 -9.84
CA TRP A 397 8.30 16.95 -10.00
C TRP A 397 7.12 17.47 -10.82
N THR A 398 6.59 18.61 -10.42
CA THR A 398 5.56 19.36 -11.15
C THR A 398 5.70 20.85 -10.88
N GLU A 399 5.01 21.67 -11.67
CA GLU A 399 4.84 23.10 -11.40
C GLU A 399 3.93 23.28 -10.17
N ILE A 400 4.44 23.97 -9.14
CA ILE A 400 3.75 24.21 -7.88
C ILE A 400 3.72 25.74 -7.63
N PRO A 401 2.57 26.33 -7.24
CA PRO A 401 2.50 27.75 -6.85
C PRO A 401 3.53 28.08 -5.77
N GLN A 402 4.30 29.14 -5.96
CA GLN A 402 5.37 29.51 -5.02
C GLN A 402 4.85 29.79 -3.61
N ALA A 403 3.62 30.29 -3.47
CA ALA A 403 2.94 30.50 -2.18
C ALA A 403 2.72 29.21 -1.37
N LEU A 404 2.83 28.04 -2.00
CA LEU A 404 2.76 26.76 -1.29
C LEU A 404 4.13 26.28 -0.80
N LEU A 405 5.22 26.74 -1.41
CA LEU A 405 6.59 26.30 -1.16
C LEU A 405 7.32 27.10 -0.06
N SER A 406 6.73 28.20 0.40
CA SER A 406 7.26 29.10 1.44
C SER A 406 7.05 28.59 2.85
#